data_AF-A0A1U8Q3Q5-F1
#
_entry.id   AF-A0A1U8Q3Q5-F1
#
_cell.length_a   1.000
_cell.length_b   1.000
_cell.length_c   1.000
_cell.angle_alpha   90.00
_cell.angle_beta   90.00
_cell.angle_gamma   90.00
#
_symmetry.space_group_name_H-M   'P 1'
#
loop_
_entity.id
_entity.type
_entity.pdbx_description
1 polymer ?
#
loop_
_entity_poly.entity_id
_entity_poly.type
_entity_poly.pdbx_seq_one_letter_code
_entity_poly.pdbx_strand_id
1 'polypeptide(L)' 'MLDGMLSFVLFDTRDNSFIVAQDAIGITSLYIGWGLDGSIWVSSEMKALNDDCEHFETFPPGHLYSSKADGMRRWYNPP' A
#
# COMPACT_ATOMS: atom_id res chain seq x y z
N MET A 1 15.70 -8.89 6.61
CA MET A 1 14.27 -9.19 6.78
C MET A 1 13.73 -8.15 7.75
N LEU A 2 12.68 -7.42 7.40
CA LEU A 2 11.98 -6.56 8.36
C LEU A 2 11.03 -7.45 9.16
N ASP A 3 11.17 -7.42 10.48
CA ASP A 3 10.36 -8.21 11.41
C ASP A 3 9.74 -7.25 12.43
N GLY A 4 8.42 -7.09 12.35
CA GLY A 4 7.68 -6.11 13.14
C GLY A 4 6.29 -5.82 12.55
N MET A 5 5.54 -4.99 13.27
CA MET A 5 4.22 -4.50 12.88
C MET A 5 4.40 -3.13 12.22
N LEU A 6 4.14 -3.04 10.91
CA LEU A 6 4.40 -1.83 10.15
C LEU A 6 3.52 -1.71 8.91
N SER A 7 3.22 -0.46 8.60
CA SER A 7 2.66 -0.02 7.33
C SER A 7 3.35 1.28 6.97
N PHE A 8 3.94 1.37 5.78
CA PHE A 8 4.64 2.59 5.36
C PHE A 8 4.52 2.85 3.86
N VAL A 9 4.71 4.13 3.54
CA VAL A 9 4.93 4.62 2.18
C VAL A 9 6.32 5.23 2.13
N LEU A 10 7.12 4.87 1.13
CA LEU A 10 8.44 5.45 0.88
C LEU A 10 8.43 6.06 -0.52
N PHE A 11 8.68 7.36 -0.60
CA PHE A 11 8.76 8.14 -1.83
C PHE A 11 10.21 8.47 -2.18
N ASP A 12 10.59 8.21 -3.42
CA ASP A 12 11.90 8.52 -3.97
C ASP A 12 11.81 9.77 -4.87
N THR A 13 12.35 10.88 -4.39
CA THR A 13 12.33 12.18 -5.10
C THR A 13 13.24 12.22 -6.33
N ARG A 14 14.13 11.23 -6.52
CA ARG A 14 15.07 11.22 -7.65
C ARG A 14 14.40 10.81 -8.95
N ASP A 15 13.37 9.98 -8.88
CA ASP A 15 12.64 9.47 -10.04
C ASP A 15 11.11 9.45 -9.85
N ASN A 16 10.61 10.14 -8.82
CA ASN A 16 9.20 10.25 -8.47
C ASN A 16 8.50 8.90 -8.29
N SER A 17 9.23 7.85 -7.94
CA SER A 17 8.64 6.56 -7.62
C SER A 17 8.27 6.44 -6.15
N PHE A 18 7.33 5.55 -5.84
CA PHE A 18 7.02 5.20 -4.46
C PHE A 18 6.81 3.71 -4.31
N ILE A 19 7.01 3.25 -3.08
CA ILE A 19 6.65 1.91 -2.63
C ILE A 19 5.72 2.01 -1.42
N VAL A 20 4.79 1.06 -1.33
CA VAL A 20 3.91 0.87 -0.19
C VAL A 20 4.14 -0.54 0.32
N ALA A 21 4.29 -0.71 1.62
CA ALA A 21 4.46 -2.03 2.22
C ALA A 21 3.65 -2.17 3.49
N GLN A 22 3.12 -3.36 3.69
CA GLN A 22 2.47 -3.80 4.91
C GLN A 22 3.22 -4.99 5.48
N ASP A 23 3.17 -5.15 6.80
CA ASP A 23 3.77 -6.26 7.53
C ASP A 23 3.29 -7.65 7.06
N ALA A 24 4.02 -8.69 7.45
CA ALA A 24 3.88 -10.06 6.96
C ALA A 24 2.46 -10.64 7.10
N ILE A 25 1.76 -10.27 8.18
CA ILE A 25 0.46 -10.86 8.56
C ILE A 25 -0.69 -9.86 8.40
N GLY A 26 -0.40 -8.57 8.24
CA GLY A 26 -1.40 -7.50 8.16
C GLY A 26 -1.91 -7.09 9.55
N ILE A 27 -1.01 -7.01 10.53
CA ILE A 27 -1.34 -6.59 11.90
C ILE A 27 -1.74 -5.12 11.91
N THR A 28 -1.04 -4.29 11.15
CA THR A 28 -1.41 -2.89 10.94
C THR A 28 -2.43 -2.77 9.82
N SER A 29 -3.47 -1.96 10.02
CA SER A 29 -4.46 -1.66 8.97
C SER A 29 -3.84 -0.77 7.89
N LEU A 30 -4.06 -1.14 6.62
CA LEU A 30 -3.65 -0.36 5.47
C LEU A 30 -4.63 -0.59 4.33
N TYR A 31 -4.93 0.48 3.60
CA TYR A 31 -5.84 0.51 2.46
C TYR A 31 -5.17 1.23 1.30
N ILE A 32 -5.50 0.82 0.08
CA ILE A 32 -5.11 1.49 -1.17
C ILE A 32 -6.36 1.88 -1.93
N GLY A 33 -6.34 3.05 -2.55
CA GLY A 33 -7.46 3.59 -3.32
C GLY A 33 -6.99 4.29 -4.60
N TRP A 34 -7.93 4.45 -5.52
CA TRP A 34 -7.73 5.08 -6.81
C TRP A 34 -8.69 6.26 -6.95
N GLY A 35 -8.13 7.46 -7.12
CA GLY A 35 -8.89 8.68 -7.35
C GLY A 35 -9.38 8.80 -8.79
N LEU A 36 -10.39 9.66 -8.99
CA LEU A 36 -10.99 9.99 -10.30
C LEU A 36 -9.97 10.48 -11.35
N ASP A 37 -8.87 11.07 -10.90
CA ASP A 37 -7.78 11.60 -11.73
C ASP A 37 -6.67 10.57 -12.01
N GLY A 38 -6.86 9.31 -11.59
CA GLY A 38 -5.87 8.24 -11.70
C GLY A 38 -4.79 8.27 -10.63
N SER A 39 -4.91 9.11 -9.60
CA SER A 39 -3.98 9.14 -8.46
C SER A 39 -4.15 7.91 -7.56
N ILE A 40 -3.05 7.50 -6.92
CA ILE A 40 -3.02 6.40 -5.95
C ILE A 40 -3.01 6.99 -4.53
N TRP A 41 -3.94 6.52 -3.71
CA TRP A 41 -4.12 6.95 -2.32
C TRP A 41 -3.84 5.79 -1.38
N VAL A 42 -3.22 6.08 -0.24
CA VAL A 42 -2.88 5.08 0.77
C VAL A 42 -3.21 5.63 2.15
N SER A 43 -3.93 4.87 2.96
CA SER A 43 -4.32 5.28 4.30
C SER A 43 -4.39 4.09 5.26
N SER A 44 -4.12 4.33 6.54
CA SER A 44 -4.32 3.34 7.60
C SER A 44 -5.80 3.13 7.95
N GLU A 45 -6.68 4.06 7.55
CA GLU A 45 -8.12 3.98 7.82
C GLU A 45 -8.93 4.24 6.54
N MET A 46 -9.89 3.36 6.27
CA MET A 46 -10.79 3.40 5.11
C MET A 46 -11.56 4.72 4.99
N LYS A 47 -11.94 5.32 6.11
CA LYS A 47 -12.69 6.60 6.15
C LYS A 47 -11.97 7.75 5.42
N ALA A 48 -10.65 7.67 5.26
CA ALA A 48 -9.88 8.69 4.54
C ALA A 48 -9.92 8.52 3.01
N LEU A 49 -10.44 7.39 2.52
CA LEU A 49 -10.54 7.06 1.10
C LEU A 49 -12.00 7.04 0.61
N ASN A 50 -12.94 6.69 1.50
CA ASN A 50 -14.31 6.32 1.16
C ASN A 50 -15.08 7.37 0.33
N ASP A 51 -14.84 8.65 0.56
CA ASP A 51 -15.63 9.72 -0.05
C ASP A 51 -15.02 10.22 -1.37
N ASP A 52 -13.71 10.00 -1.59
CA ASP A 52 -12.94 10.62 -2.68
C ASP A 52 -12.38 9.63 -3.71
N CYS A 53 -12.21 8.36 -3.35
CA CYS A 53 -11.73 7.31 -4.26
C CYS A 53 -12.90 6.67 -5.02
N GLU A 54 -12.74 6.44 -6.33
CA GLU A 54 -13.72 5.65 -7.11
C GLU A 54 -13.77 4.20 -6.66
N HIS A 55 -12.60 3.66 -6.31
CA HIS A 55 -12.43 2.32 -5.80
C HIS A 55 -11.33 2.32 -4.73
N PHE A 56 -11.48 1.47 -3.72
CA PHE A 56 -10.47 1.21 -2.72
C PHE A 56 -10.60 -0.23 -2.21
N GLU A 57 -9.49 -0.76 -1.73
CA GLU A 57 -9.42 -2.10 -1.16
C GLU A 57 -8.47 -2.14 0.03
N THR A 58 -8.62 -3.19 0.84
CA THR A 58 -7.66 -3.49 1.90
C THR A 58 -6.33 -3.85 1.26
N PHE A 59 -5.25 -3.22 1.70
CA PHE A 59 -3.91 -3.59 1.25
C PHE A 59 -3.60 -5.01 1.73
N PRO A 60 -3.08 -5.90 0.86
CA PRO A 60 -2.95 -7.31 1.22
C PRO A 60 -1.73 -7.56 2.13
N PRO A 61 -1.87 -8.42 3.16
CA PRO A 61 -0.81 -8.70 4.11
C PRO A 61 0.42 -9.31 3.44
N GLY A 62 1.62 -8.91 3.84
CA GLY A 62 2.86 -9.44 3.28
C GLY A 62 3.09 -9.08 1.80
N HIS A 63 2.49 -7.98 1.32
CA HIS A 63 2.70 -7.46 -0.03
C HIS A 63 3.41 -6.12 -0.04
N LEU A 64 3.92 -5.79 -1.22
CA LEU A 64 4.52 -4.51 -1.58
C LEU A 64 3.83 -4.02 -2.85
N TYR A 65 3.46 -2.75 -2.91
CA TYR A 65 3.09 -2.06 -4.14
C TYR A 65 4.28 -1.22 -4.60
N SER A 66 4.52 -1.16 -5.91
CA SER A 66 5.57 -0.33 -6.50
C SER A 66 5.01 0.43 -7.69
N SER A 67 5.16 1.75 -7.69
CA SER A 67 4.73 2.60 -8.81
C SER A 67 5.55 2.38 -10.09
N LYS A 68 6.74 1.75 -9.98
CA LYS A 68 7.58 1.40 -11.14
C LYS A 68 7.15 0.12 -11.84
N ALA A 69 6.66 -0.84 -11.08
CA ALA A 69 6.23 -2.14 -11.59
C ALA A 69 4.72 -2.19 -11.86
N ASP A 70 4.01 -1.12 -11.46
CA ASP A 70 2.55 -0.99 -11.47
C ASP A 70 1.84 -2.26 -11.01
N GLY A 71 2.04 -2.61 -9.74
CA GLY A 71 1.36 -3.78 -9.19
C GLY A 71 1.81 -4.22 -7.80
N MET A 72 0.99 -5.12 -7.26
CA MET A 72 1.21 -5.79 -5.98
C MET A 72 2.17 -6.98 -6.15
N ARG A 73 3.17 -7.06 -5.29
CA ARG A 73 4.10 -8.19 -5.19
C ARG A 73 4.13 -8.73 -3.77
N ARG A 74 3.75 -9.98 -3.60
CA ARG A 74 3.92 -10.70 -2.33
C ARG A 74 5.41 -10.83 -2.00
N TRP A 75 5.80 -10.48 -0.79
CA TRP A 75 7.16 -10.64 -0.27
C TRP A 75 7.26 -11.66 0.86
N TYR A 76 6.16 -11.92 1.59
CA TYR A 76 6.09 -12.93 2.64
C TYR A 76 5.29 -14.15 2.18
N ASN A 77 5.86 -15.34 2.35
CA ASN A 77 5.17 -16.61 2.17
C ASN A 77 5.12 -17.32 3.53
N PRO A 78 3.92 -17.51 4.10
CA PRO A 78 3.77 -18.31 5.31
C PRO A 78 4.30 -19.74 5.09
N PRO A 79 4.84 -20.37 6.14
CA PRO A 79 5.23 -21.77 6.11
C PRO A 79 4.04 -22.73 5.93
#